data_AF-A0A7S2WSL0-F1
#
_entry.id   AF-A0A7S2WSL0-F1
#
_cell.length_a   1.000
_cell.length_b   1.000
_cell.length_c   1.000
_cell.angle_alpha   90.00
_cell.angle_beta   90.00
_cell.angle_gamma   90.00
#
_symmetry.space_group_name_H-M   'P 1'
#
loop_
_entity.id
_entity.type
_entity.pdbx_description
1 polymer ?
#
loop_
_entity_poly.entity_id
_entity_poly.type
_entity_poly.pdbx_seq_one_letter_code
_entity_poly.pdbx_strand_id
1 'polypeptide(L)'
;LMKELGTSERLSTLIEGESLLNDGTSIVIFNVFLDAVTGESRSPGETALYFLQLSVGGTCIGLVIGFVATQILGRIFHDATSEIAVTLLAAYGTFIIAEGLHTSGVLALVALGLVISAAGI
;
A
#
# COMPACT_ATOMS: atom_id res chain seq x y z
N LEU A 1 -20.75 0.33 12.78
CA LEU A 1 -20.83 -0.96 13.50
C LEU A 1 -19.82 -1.14 14.63
N MET A 2 -18.50 -1.31 14.40
CA MET A 2 -17.57 -1.66 15.51
C MET A 2 -17.43 -0.58 16.59
N LYS A 3 -17.40 0.70 16.21
CA LYS A 3 -17.45 1.83 17.16
C LYS A 3 -18.78 1.90 17.93
N GLU A 4 -19.88 1.46 17.34
CA GLU A 4 -21.21 1.42 17.99
C GLU A 4 -21.35 0.22 18.94
N LEU A 5 -20.59 -0.86 18.72
CA LEU A 5 -20.56 -2.07 19.56
C LEU A 5 -19.63 -1.93 20.78
N GLY A 6 -19.00 -0.77 21.01
CA GLY A 6 -18.10 -0.53 22.14
C GLY A 6 -16.76 -1.27 22.03
N THR A 7 -16.32 -1.58 20.81
CA THR A 7 -15.07 -2.31 20.56
C THR A 7 -13.85 -1.45 20.90
N SER A 8 -12.80 -2.02 21.51
CA SER A 8 -11.57 -1.28 21.81
C SER A 8 -10.95 -0.69 20.53
N GLU A 9 -10.39 0.51 20.61
CA GLU A 9 -9.74 1.16 19.44
C GLU A 9 -8.67 0.27 18.81
N ARG A 10 -7.87 -0.40 19.65
CA ARG A 10 -6.84 -1.35 19.19
C ARG A 10 -7.39 -2.48 18.32
N LEU A 11 -8.56 -3.03 18.66
CA LEU A 11 -9.19 -4.09 17.87
C LEU A 11 -9.77 -3.54 16.56
N SER A 12 -10.31 -2.32 16.56
CA SER A 12 -10.77 -1.67 15.33
C SER A 12 -9.61 -1.42 14.36
N THR A 13 -8.49 -0.86 14.83
CA THR A 13 -7.29 -0.63 14.01
C THR A 13 -6.72 -1.93 13.46
N LEU A 14 -6.75 -3.01 14.25
CA LEU A 14 -6.23 -4.31 13.82
C LEU A 14 -7.06 -4.91 12.69
N ILE A 15 -8.39 -4.84 12.80
CA ILE A 15 -9.31 -5.34 11.76
C ILE A 15 -9.25 -4.50 10.49
N GLU A 16 -9.17 -3.17 10.62
CA GLU A 16 -8.98 -2.27 9.46
C GLU A 16 -7.66 -2.57 8.75
N GLY A 17 -6.57 -2.78 9.50
CA GLY A 17 -5.27 -3.19 8.95
C GLY A 17 -5.32 -4.53 8.23
N GLU A 18 -5.99 -5.54 8.80
CA GLU A 18 -6.18 -6.85 8.16
C GLU A 18 -6.98 -6.72 6.85
N SER A 19 -8.06 -5.95 6.85
CA SER A 19 -8.88 -5.71 5.66
C SER A 19 -8.09 -5.00 4.56
N LEU A 20 -7.31 -3.97 4.90
CA LEU A 20 -6.49 -3.24 3.94
C LEU A 20 -5.42 -4.14 3.30
N LEU A 21 -4.77 -4.99 4.10
CA LEU A 21 -3.81 -5.98 3.59
C LEU A 21 -4.50 -7.02 2.71
N ASN A 22 -5.71 -7.45 3.07
CA ASN A 22 -6.50 -8.37 2.27
C ASN A 22 -6.89 -7.77 0.90
N ASP A 23 -7.30 -6.51 0.87
CA ASP A 23 -7.61 -5.80 -0.38
C ASP A 23 -6.38 -5.68 -1.28
N GLY A 24 -5.24 -5.31 -0.69
CA GLY A 24 -3.95 -5.26 -1.39
C GLY A 24 -3.48 -6.61 -1.91
N THR A 25 -3.76 -7.70 -1.18
CA THR A 25 -3.40 -9.05 -1.63
C THR A 25 -4.33 -9.53 -2.74
N SER A 26 -5.62 -9.23 -2.63
CA SER A 26 -6.64 -9.61 -3.61
C SER A 26 -6.34 -9.03 -5.00
N ILE A 27 -5.88 -7.78 -5.05
CA ILE A 27 -5.52 -7.15 -6.33
C ILE A 27 -4.24 -7.75 -6.94
N VAL A 28 -3.27 -8.18 -6.14
CA VAL A 28 -2.10 -8.92 -6.65
C VAL A 28 -2.54 -10.24 -7.27
N ILE A 29 -3.37 -11.01 -6.55
CA ILE A 29 -3.90 -12.29 -7.04
C ILE A 29 -4.72 -12.07 -8.32
N PHE A 30 -5.56 -11.02 -8.35
CA PHE A 30 -6.32 -10.64 -9.54
C PHE A 30 -5.40 -10.38 -10.74
N ASN A 31 -4.32 -9.62 -10.57
CA ASN A 31 -3.35 -9.36 -11.65
C ASN A 31 -2.66 -10.63 -12.14
N VAL A 32 -2.32 -11.56 -11.24
CA VAL A 32 -1.77 -12.86 -11.61
C VAL A 32 -2.74 -13.68 -12.47
N PHE A 33 -4.03 -13.69 -12.11
CA PHE A 33 -5.05 -14.38 -12.92
C PHE A 33 -5.35 -13.65 -14.23
N LEU A 34 -5.38 -12.32 -14.21
CA LEU A 34 -5.61 -11.51 -15.41
C LEU A 34 -4.53 -11.78 -16.46
N ASP A 35 -3.26 -11.81 -16.03
CA ASP A 35 -2.11 -12.15 -16.86
C ASP A 35 -2.25 -13.55 -17.50
N ALA A 36 -2.65 -14.54 -16.70
CA ALA A 36 -2.88 -15.90 -17.16
C ALA A 36 -4.02 -16.02 -18.21
N VAL A 37 -5.06 -15.19 -18.10
CA VAL A 37 -6.21 -15.20 -19.03
C VAL A 37 -5.97 -14.35 -20.28
N THR A 38 -5.12 -13.33 -20.19
CA THR A 38 -4.84 -12.40 -21.31
C THR A 38 -3.76 -12.87 -22.27
N GLY A 39 -3.13 -14.02 -21.99
CA GLY A 39 -2.29 -14.74 -22.97
C GLY A 39 -0.80 -14.74 -22.67
N GLU A 40 -0.36 -14.23 -21.51
CA GLU A 40 1.00 -14.49 -21.02
C GLU A 40 1.03 -15.89 -20.38
N SER A 41 1.36 -16.91 -21.17
CA SER A 41 1.53 -18.25 -20.62
C SER A 41 2.80 -18.31 -19.77
N ARG A 42 2.66 -18.05 -18.47
CA ARG A 42 3.74 -18.25 -17.49
C ARG A 42 3.73 -19.69 -16.99
N SER A 43 4.93 -20.28 -16.87
CA SER A 43 5.12 -21.50 -16.09
C SER A 43 4.82 -21.25 -14.61
N PRO A 44 4.51 -22.28 -13.80
CA PRO A 44 4.25 -22.09 -12.37
C PRO A 44 5.36 -21.34 -11.61
N GLY A 45 6.63 -21.52 -12.01
CA GLY A 45 7.76 -20.81 -11.42
C GLY A 45 7.77 -19.32 -11.78
N GLU A 46 7.46 -18.98 -13.03
CA GLU A 46 7.35 -17.59 -13.49
C GLU A 46 6.14 -16.88 -12.86
N THR A 47 5.02 -17.59 -12.67
CA THR A 47 3.87 -17.07 -11.93
C THR A 47 4.23 -16.76 -10.48
N ALA A 48 4.98 -17.64 -9.81
CA ALA A 48 5.42 -17.40 -8.44
C ALA A 48 6.38 -16.21 -8.35
N LEU A 49 7.32 -16.08 -9.29
CA LEU A 49 8.21 -14.93 -9.38
C LEU A 49 7.44 -13.64 -9.64
N TYR A 50 6.42 -13.67 -10.50
CA TYR A 50 5.57 -12.51 -10.77
C TYR A 50 4.78 -12.08 -9.53
N PHE A 51 4.17 -13.05 -8.83
CA PHE A 51 3.49 -12.79 -7.57
C PHE A 51 4.42 -12.12 -6.54
N LEU A 52 5.66 -12.64 -6.41
CA LEU A 52 6.67 -12.06 -5.54
C LEU A 52 7.10 -10.66 -5.99
N GLN A 53 7.29 -10.44 -7.29
CA GLN A 53 7.61 -9.13 -7.84
C GLN A 53 6.52 -8.10 -7.52
N LEU A 54 5.25 -8.45 -7.79
CA LEU A 54 4.11 -7.57 -7.49
C LEU A 54 4.03 -7.28 -5.99
N SER A 55 4.14 -8.31 -5.15
CA SER A 55 3.94 -8.21 -3.70
C SER A 55 5.11 -7.54 -2.99
N VAL A 56 6.31 -8.10 -3.12
CA VAL A 56 7.51 -7.62 -2.45
C VAL A 56 7.93 -6.28 -3.03
N GLY A 57 7.90 -6.14 -4.36
CA GLY A 57 8.26 -4.89 -5.03
C GLY A 57 7.37 -3.73 -4.60
N GLY A 58 6.05 -3.92 -4.64
CA GLY A 58 5.08 -2.90 -4.22
C GLY A 58 5.28 -2.53 -2.75
N THR A 59 5.38 -3.53 -1.87
CA THR A 59 5.61 -3.32 -0.43
C THR A 59 6.91 -2.54 -0.18
N CYS A 60 8.03 -2.92 -0.80
CA CYS A 60 9.31 -2.23 -0.63
C CYS A 60 9.24 -0.77 -1.08
N ILE A 61 8.59 -0.48 -2.21
CA ILE A 61 8.41 0.88 -2.70
C ILE A 61 7.60 1.71 -1.71
N GLY A 62 6.47 1.17 -1.23
CA GLY A 62 5.63 1.82 -0.23
C GLY A 62 6.37 2.11 1.08
N LEU A 63 7.17 1.16 1.56
CA LEU A 63 7.99 1.35 2.77
C LEU A 63 9.01 2.47 2.60
N VAL A 64 9.73 2.51 1.47
CA VAL A 64 10.74 3.54 1.18
C VAL A 64 10.08 4.92 1.06
N ILE A 65 9.01 5.03 0.27
CA ILE A 65 8.34 6.32 0.09
C ILE A 65 7.67 6.77 1.39
N GLY A 66 7.07 5.86 2.16
CA GLY A 66 6.48 6.18 3.46
C GLY A 66 7.50 6.65 4.47
N PHE A 67 8.69 6.05 4.49
CA PHE A 67 9.78 6.55 5.31
C PHE A 67 10.16 7.99 4.91
N VAL A 68 10.28 8.28 3.61
CA VAL A 68 10.58 9.64 3.15
C VAL A 68 9.44 10.62 3.47
N ALA A 69 8.20 10.23 3.23
CA ALA A 69 7.02 11.06 3.45
C ALA A 69 6.86 11.42 4.94
N THR A 70 7.07 10.48 5.86
CA THR A 70 7.03 10.74 7.30
C THR A 70 8.08 11.75 7.74
N GLN A 71 9.30 11.69 7.19
CA GLN A 71 10.34 12.69 7.47
C GLN A 71 9.96 14.09 6.97
N ILE A 72 9.28 14.19 5.83
CA ILE A 72 8.81 15.47 5.28
C ILE A 72 7.66 16.01 6.13
N LEU A 73 6.64 15.18 6.39
CA LEU A 73 5.46 15.55 7.17
C LEU A 73 5.84 16.03 8.58
N GLY A 74 6.77 15.34 9.24
CA GLY A 74 7.29 15.75 10.56
C GLY A 74 7.95 17.13 10.59
N ARG A 75 8.35 17.69 9.43
CA ARG A 75 8.94 19.04 9.34
C ARG A 75 7.92 20.13 9.01
N ILE A 76 6.75 19.77 8.47
CA ILE A 76 5.74 20.72 7.99
C ILE A 76 4.44 20.70 8.81
N PHE A 77 4.43 20.04 9.97
CA PHE A 77 3.25 19.76 10.80
C PHE A 77 2.45 20.99 11.31
N HIS A 78 2.90 22.20 10.98
CA HIS A 78 2.23 23.46 11.35
C HIS A 78 1.48 24.10 10.19
N ASP A 79 1.48 23.49 9.00
CA ASP A 79 0.77 23.97 7.82
C ASP A 79 -0.08 22.84 7.23
N ALA A 80 -1.35 22.84 7.62
CA ALA A 80 -2.33 21.86 7.17
C ALA A 80 -2.47 21.80 5.63
N THR A 81 -2.27 22.92 4.94
CA THR A 81 -2.36 22.93 3.46
C THR A 81 -1.21 22.12 2.86
N SER A 82 0.00 22.33 3.38
CA SER A 82 1.20 21.62 2.96
C SER A 82 1.14 20.14 3.34
N GLU A 83 0.65 19.80 4.53
CA GLU A 83 0.46 18.40 4.95
C GLU A 83 -0.49 17.64 4.04
N ILE A 84 -1.65 18.23 3.71
CA ILE A 84 -2.61 17.63 2.78
C ILE A 84 -1.96 17.45 1.41
N ALA A 85 -1.28 18.48 0.89
CA ALA A 85 -0.63 18.42 -0.40
C ALA A 85 0.45 17.32 -0.47
N VAL A 86 1.30 17.21 0.56
CA VAL A 86 2.34 16.17 0.63
C VAL A 86 1.74 14.79 0.78
N THR A 87 0.68 14.63 1.58
CA THR A 87 0.00 13.35 1.76
C THR A 87 -0.62 12.86 0.45
N LEU A 88 -1.32 13.75 -0.28
CA LEU A 88 -1.86 13.44 -1.59
C LEU A 88 -0.75 13.11 -2.59
N LEU A 89 0.32 13.90 -2.62
CA LEU A 89 1.45 13.67 -3.51
C LEU A 89 2.13 12.32 -3.20
N ALA A 90 2.31 11.98 -1.93
CA ALA A 90 2.88 10.70 -1.52
C ALA A 90 1.97 9.53 -1.93
N ALA A 91 0.66 9.65 -1.72
CA ALA A 91 -0.32 8.62 -2.08
C ALA A 91 -0.34 8.34 -3.59
N TYR A 92 -0.58 9.37 -4.41
CA TYR A 92 -0.62 9.23 -5.86
C TYR A 92 0.76 8.90 -6.45
N GLY A 93 1.81 9.55 -5.95
CA GLY A 93 3.18 9.32 -6.40
C GLY A 93 3.62 7.89 -6.14
N THR A 94 3.33 7.33 -4.96
CA THR A 94 3.64 5.93 -4.62
C THR A 94 2.95 4.97 -5.57
N PHE A 95 1.66 5.16 -5.81
CA PHE A 95 0.90 4.32 -6.73
C PHE A 95 1.50 4.34 -8.14
N ILE A 96 1.70 5.54 -8.70
CA ILE A 96 2.21 5.71 -10.06
C ILE A 96 3.63 5.14 -10.21
N ILE A 97 4.50 5.37 -9.24
CA ILE A 97 5.87 4.86 -9.25
C ILE A 97 5.86 3.32 -9.19
N ALA A 98 5.06 2.73 -8.32
CA ALA A 98 4.98 1.28 -8.17
C ALA A 98 4.43 0.60 -9.43
N GLU A 99 3.35 1.11 -10.00
CA GLU A 99 2.80 0.62 -11.27
C GLU A 99 3.80 0.79 -12.43
N GLY A 100 4.48 1.95 -12.49
CA GLY A 100 5.51 2.23 -13.49
C GLY A 100 6.75 1.34 -13.39
N LEU A 101 6.99 0.75 -12.21
CA LEU A 101 8.04 -0.26 -11.98
C LEU A 101 7.52 -1.70 -12.10
N HIS A 102 6.31 -1.90 -12.63
CA HIS A 102 5.67 -3.20 -12.78
C HIS A 102 5.55 -3.97 -11.46
N THR A 103 5.12 -3.27 -10.41
CA THR A 103 4.80 -3.82 -9.08
C THR A 103 3.38 -3.39 -8.68
N SER A 104 2.86 -3.89 -7.55
CA SER A 104 1.51 -3.50 -7.12
C SER A 104 1.47 -2.10 -6.52
N GLY A 105 0.84 -1.15 -7.21
CA GLY A 105 0.63 0.20 -6.69
C GLY A 105 -0.29 0.26 -5.47
N VAL A 106 -1.30 -0.59 -5.43
CA VAL A 106 -2.21 -0.69 -4.27
C VAL A 106 -1.47 -1.19 -3.03
N LEU A 107 -0.68 -2.26 -3.16
CA LEU A 107 0.08 -2.79 -2.03
C LEU A 107 1.17 -1.81 -1.57
N ALA A 108 1.76 -1.04 -2.50
CA ALA A 108 2.64 0.07 -2.17
C ALA A 108 1.92 1.16 -1.35
N LEU A 109 0.69 1.51 -1.72
CA LEU A 109 -0.16 2.44 -0.97
C LEU A 109 -0.49 1.93 0.44
N VAL A 110 -0.79 0.63 0.59
CA VAL A 110 -1.02 0.02 1.90
C VAL A 110 0.23 0.12 2.77
N ALA A 111 1.41 -0.23 2.23
CA ALA A 111 2.67 -0.13 2.95
C ALA A 111 3.02 1.32 3.33
N LEU A 112 2.81 2.28 2.42
CA LEU A 112 2.93 3.72 2.67
C LEU A 112 2.07 4.14 3.86
N GLY A 113 0.76 3.80 3.82
CA GLY A 113 -0.20 4.17 4.85
C GLY A 113 0.15 3.56 6.21
N LEU A 114 0.60 2.30 6.24
CA LEU A 114 1.07 1.66 7.46
C LEU A 114 2.28 2.37 8.08
N VAL A 115 3.23 2.82 7.26
CA VAL A 115 4.41 3.57 7.75
C VAL A 115 4.01 4.93 8.32
N ILE A 116 3.14 5.67 7.63
CA ILE A 116 2.65 6.97 8.12
C ILE A 116 1.85 6.79 9.41
N SER A 117 0.93 5.84 9.45
CA SER A 117 0.13 5.51 10.63
C SER A 117 1.00 5.11 11.84
N ALA A 118 2.02 4.29 11.61
CA ALA A 118 2.95 3.88 12.66
C ALA A 118 3.83 5.02 13.20
N ALA A 119 4.08 6.07 12.39
CA ALA A 119 4.81 7.26 12.81
C ALA A 119 3.97 8.19 13.70
N GLY A 120 2.66 7.97 13.80
CA GLY A 120 1.75 8.78 14.63
C GLY A 120 1.51 10.19 14.10
N ILE A 121 1.62 10.35 12.77
CA ILE A 121 1.32 11.59 12.04
C ILE A 121 -0.10 11.48 11.45
#